data_AF-A0A397C0N5-F1
#
_entry.id   AF-A0A397C0N5-F1
#
_cell.length_a   1.000
_cell.length_b   1.000
_cell.length_c   1.000
_cell.angle_alpha   90.00
_cell.angle_beta   90.00
_cell.angle_gamma   90.00
#
_symmetry.space_group_name_H-M   'P 1'
#
loop_
_entity.id
_entity.type
_entity.pdbx_description
1 polymer ?
#
loop_
_entity_poly.entity_id
_entity_poly.type
_entity_poly.pdbx_seq_one_letter_code
_entity_poly.pdbx_strand_id
1 'polypeptide(L)'
;TRDGSPCLQRLEVTETSLAFMVTSPAPLSLWPSHAVPSSTLYKAYPYDVVSIEATIRDLNGRMYGRLEQSKLWACLDRRHFTELDMEFTPELYLLKQETELRSNANRTNLGVPLLALPAYSIVESDAMVMLRADDSPSSATSIYVRTTASHGGGFVRGWVALPSSLSMHAPPPRLAEGPAGKHIQLVLQQAGAVALVLDEVQESGDVSQRLLTRNLPRRFERQLLNCVQRGRRIHRMALGPRGEWYCSGARPDGSGECCWASGDLPARFHADMQPNSLVSFGGDNEYAMVLGTGGVSSSNVSTKLLQNLTKARRVHMMLLARYGGYVIKDNVGMDLSCLDPAFEVALKTPPRGAGQVCSAAYSEDDYVVVFEHTYVATAGISANIVDALERFYTRHLALRNKRRLLIADYERRWHEIHADY
;
A
#
# COMPACT_ATOMS: atom_id res chain seq x y z
N THR A 1 -63.45 -7.37 20.45
CA THR A 1 -64.34 -7.04 21.59
C THR A 1 -65.74 -7.55 21.30
N ARG A 2 -66.67 -7.55 22.27
CA ARG A 2 -68.08 -7.95 22.07
C ARG A 2 -68.86 -7.07 21.07
N ASP A 3 -68.21 -6.04 20.54
CA ASP A 3 -68.79 -5.06 19.61
C ASP A 3 -68.19 -5.17 18.19
N GLY A 4 -67.54 -6.29 17.85
CA GLY A 4 -66.96 -6.50 16.53
C GLY A 4 -65.73 -5.64 16.20
N SER A 5 -65.25 -4.82 17.14
CA SER A 5 -64.04 -4.03 16.95
C SER A 5 -62.80 -4.93 16.98
N PRO A 6 -61.86 -4.79 16.01
CA PRO A 6 -60.65 -5.59 15.97
C PRO A 6 -59.83 -5.34 17.24
N CYS A 7 -59.61 -6.41 17.99
CA CYS A 7 -58.74 -6.43 19.14
C CYS A 7 -57.28 -6.46 18.66
N LEU A 8 -56.38 -5.77 19.35
CA LEU A 8 -54.93 -5.91 19.16
C LEU A 8 -54.54 -7.35 19.52
N GLN A 9 -54.40 -8.19 18.51
CA GLN A 9 -53.97 -9.56 18.69
C GLN A 9 -52.45 -9.62 18.77
N ARG A 10 -51.92 -10.28 19.80
CA ARG A 10 -50.49 -10.56 19.90
C ARG A 10 -50.13 -11.61 18.84
N LEU A 11 -49.33 -11.20 17.87
CA LEU A 11 -48.78 -12.10 16.85
C LEU A 11 -47.48 -12.72 17.37
N GLU A 12 -47.23 -13.98 17.00
CA GLU A 12 -45.96 -14.65 17.33
C GLU A 12 -44.86 -14.09 16.44
N VAL A 13 -43.75 -13.71 17.08
CA VAL A 13 -42.56 -13.19 16.40
C VAL A 13 -41.58 -14.34 16.26
N THR A 14 -41.18 -14.63 15.03
CA THR A 14 -40.13 -15.60 14.74
C THR A 14 -38.84 -14.84 14.47
N GLU A 15 -37.82 -15.06 15.31
CA GLU A 15 -36.47 -14.56 15.01
C GLU A 15 -35.90 -15.30 13.81
N THR A 16 -35.39 -14.55 12.84
CA THR A 16 -34.92 -15.10 11.55
C THR A 16 -33.76 -14.26 11.04
N SER A 17 -32.93 -14.82 10.16
CA SER A 17 -31.94 -14.04 9.43
C SER A 17 -32.20 -14.24 7.95
N LEU A 18 -32.87 -13.27 7.32
CA LEU A 18 -33.22 -13.29 5.90
C LEU A 18 -32.70 -12.03 5.21
N ALA A 19 -32.51 -12.10 3.89
CA ALA A 19 -32.16 -10.96 3.08
C ALA A 19 -32.99 -10.93 1.81
N PHE A 20 -33.33 -9.72 1.37
CA PHE A 20 -34.16 -9.53 0.18
C PHE A 20 -33.57 -8.43 -0.70
N MET A 21 -33.61 -8.64 -2.01
CA MET A 21 -33.49 -7.57 -2.99
C MET A 21 -34.88 -6.96 -3.22
N VAL A 22 -34.95 -5.64 -3.20
CA VAL A 22 -36.16 -4.90 -3.55
C VAL A 22 -36.28 -4.84 -5.08
N THR A 23 -37.37 -5.35 -5.64
CA THR A 23 -37.62 -5.37 -7.10
C THR A 23 -38.46 -4.19 -7.57
N SER A 24 -39.32 -3.68 -6.69
CA SER A 24 -40.13 -2.50 -6.96
C SER A 24 -40.30 -1.69 -5.67
N PRO A 25 -40.55 -0.37 -5.75
CA PRO A 25 -40.56 0.48 -4.57
C PRO A 25 -41.52 -0.03 -3.49
N ALA A 26 -40.98 -0.39 -2.32
CA ALA A 26 -41.70 -1.09 -1.27
C ALA A 26 -41.97 -0.16 -0.09
N PRO A 27 -43.23 0.02 0.34
CA PRO A 27 -43.54 0.82 1.51
C PRO A 27 -43.06 0.13 2.80
N LEU A 28 -42.50 0.92 3.72
CA LEU A 28 -42.14 0.47 5.06
C LEU A 28 -43.08 1.09 6.09
N SER A 29 -43.35 0.37 7.16
CA SER A 29 -44.24 0.79 8.24
C SER A 29 -43.59 0.62 9.60
N LEU A 30 -44.05 1.37 10.61
CA LEU A 30 -43.60 1.18 12.00
C LEU A 30 -44.25 -0.04 12.67
N TRP A 31 -45.28 -0.62 12.04
CA TRP A 31 -46.05 -1.74 12.56
C TRP A 31 -46.39 -2.73 11.45
N PRO A 32 -46.40 -4.05 11.72
CA PRO A 32 -46.67 -5.10 10.74
C PRO A 32 -48.18 -5.21 10.44
N SER A 33 -48.74 -4.24 9.71
CA SER A 33 -50.15 -4.22 9.37
C SER A 33 -50.42 -3.53 8.04
N HIS A 34 -51.25 -4.16 7.21
CA HIS A 34 -51.75 -3.60 5.96
C HIS A 34 -52.68 -2.39 6.15
N ALA A 35 -53.21 -2.17 7.35
CA ALA A 35 -54.08 -1.04 7.65
C ALA A 35 -53.31 0.25 7.97
N VAL A 36 -52.00 0.16 8.19
CA VAL A 36 -51.16 1.33 8.46
C VAL A 36 -50.89 2.03 7.13
N PRO A 37 -51.26 3.31 6.97
CA PRO A 37 -50.92 4.06 5.77
C PRO A 37 -49.41 4.05 5.62
N SER A 38 -48.91 3.61 4.46
CA SER A 38 -47.50 3.73 4.15
C SER A 38 -47.14 5.21 4.23
N SER A 39 -46.40 5.63 5.25
CA SER A 39 -45.86 6.98 5.27
C SER A 39 -44.93 7.11 4.07
N THR A 40 -45.03 8.18 3.29
CA THR A 40 -44.13 8.45 2.15
C THR A 40 -42.67 8.62 2.57
N LEU A 41 -42.40 8.71 3.88
CA LEU A 41 -41.09 8.94 4.48
C LEU A 41 -40.19 7.69 4.47
N TYR A 42 -40.74 6.48 4.61
CA TYR A 42 -39.95 5.24 4.70
C TYR A 42 -40.29 4.30 3.56
N LYS A 43 -39.38 4.22 2.59
CA LYS A 43 -39.53 3.42 1.38
C LYS A 43 -38.21 2.75 1.04
N ALA A 44 -38.27 1.48 0.67
CA ALA A 44 -37.15 0.79 0.03
C ALA A 44 -37.28 0.93 -1.49
N TYR A 45 -36.17 1.18 -2.17
CA TYR A 45 -36.13 1.42 -3.60
C TYR A 45 -35.62 0.20 -4.36
N PRO A 46 -35.96 0.06 -5.66
CA PRO A 46 -35.45 -1.04 -6.47
C PRO A 46 -33.93 -1.18 -6.37
N TYR A 47 -33.46 -2.42 -6.29
CA TYR A 47 -32.07 -2.85 -6.11
C TYR A 47 -31.45 -2.55 -4.74
N ASP A 48 -32.22 -2.01 -3.80
CA ASP A 48 -31.83 -2.04 -2.39
C ASP A 48 -31.78 -3.49 -1.90
N VAL A 49 -30.73 -3.84 -1.16
CA VAL A 49 -30.66 -5.07 -0.39
C VAL A 49 -31.04 -4.75 1.05
N VAL A 50 -31.98 -5.49 1.62
CA VAL A 50 -32.44 -5.31 2.99
C VAL A 50 -32.27 -6.62 3.77
N SER A 51 -31.75 -6.52 4.99
CA SER A 51 -31.69 -7.66 5.92
C SER A 51 -32.84 -7.61 6.92
N ILE A 52 -33.38 -8.77 7.27
CA ILE A 52 -34.56 -8.97 8.13
C ILE A 52 -34.17 -9.84 9.32
N GLU A 53 -34.45 -9.36 10.54
CA GLU A 53 -34.08 -10.04 11.79
C GLU A 53 -35.25 -10.79 12.46
N ALA A 54 -36.48 -10.51 12.03
CA ALA A 54 -37.65 -11.17 12.56
C ALA A 54 -38.79 -11.15 11.54
N THR A 55 -39.63 -12.19 11.57
CA THR A 55 -40.83 -12.27 10.75
C THR A 55 -42.07 -12.51 11.59
N ILE A 56 -43.21 -12.06 11.06
CA ILE A 56 -44.54 -12.27 11.62
C ILE A 56 -45.49 -12.62 10.47
N ARG A 57 -46.47 -13.50 10.72
CA ARG A 57 -47.59 -13.75 9.81
C ARG A 57 -48.88 -13.20 10.37
N ASP A 58 -49.66 -12.50 9.55
CA ASP A 58 -51.02 -12.09 9.91
C ASP A 58 -52.04 -13.23 9.71
N LEU A 59 -53.29 -12.99 10.16
CA LEU A 59 -54.39 -13.95 10.03
C LEU A 59 -54.74 -14.30 8.58
N ASN A 60 -54.36 -13.44 7.62
CA ASN A 60 -54.56 -13.68 6.19
C ASN A 60 -53.35 -14.38 5.55
N GLY A 61 -52.38 -14.82 6.37
CA GLY A 61 -51.16 -15.49 5.94
C GLY A 61 -50.09 -14.58 5.35
N ARG A 62 -50.28 -13.25 5.37
CA ARG A 62 -49.29 -12.30 4.85
C ARG A 62 -48.10 -12.23 5.79
N MET A 63 -46.90 -12.25 5.22
CA MET A 63 -45.65 -12.17 5.98
C MET A 63 -45.16 -10.73 6.06
N TYR A 64 -44.73 -10.33 7.25
CA TYR A 64 -44.04 -9.07 7.49
C TYR A 64 -42.66 -9.36 8.07
N GLY A 65 -41.63 -8.67 7.58
CA GLY A 65 -40.27 -8.75 8.07
C GLY A 65 -39.85 -7.45 8.74
N ARG A 66 -39.26 -7.53 9.93
CA ARG A 66 -38.60 -6.39 10.59
C ARG A 66 -37.20 -6.22 10.05
N LEU A 67 -36.88 -5.03 9.55
CA LEU A 67 -35.53 -4.68 9.12
C LEU A 67 -34.58 -4.80 10.30
N GLU A 68 -33.42 -5.43 10.07
CA GLU A 68 -32.39 -5.64 11.10
C GLU A 68 -31.97 -4.32 11.75
N GLN A 69 -31.88 -4.34 13.09
CA GLN A 69 -31.57 -3.19 13.94
C GLN A 69 -32.44 -1.95 13.68
N SER A 70 -33.69 -2.16 13.26
CA SER A 70 -34.64 -1.10 12.94
C SER A 70 -36.02 -1.37 13.55
N LYS A 71 -36.83 -0.31 13.63
CA LYS A 71 -38.26 -0.39 14.00
C LYS A 71 -39.17 -0.56 12.77
N LEU A 72 -38.60 -0.57 11.57
CA LEU A 72 -39.33 -0.62 10.32
C LEU A 72 -39.68 -2.06 9.94
N TRP A 73 -40.89 -2.24 9.44
CA TRP A 73 -41.44 -3.49 8.94
C TRP A 73 -41.75 -3.35 7.46
N ALA A 74 -41.51 -4.43 6.70
CA ALA A 74 -41.85 -4.57 5.30
C ALA A 74 -42.85 -5.71 5.12
N CYS A 75 -43.86 -5.54 4.26
CA CYS A 75 -44.68 -6.66 3.82
C CYS A 75 -43.90 -7.43 2.73
N LEU A 76 -43.51 -8.68 3.04
CA LEU A 76 -42.65 -9.50 2.20
C LEU A 76 -43.43 -10.16 1.06
N ASP A 77 -43.98 -9.33 0.16
CA ASP A 77 -44.65 -9.75 -1.07
C ASP A 77 -43.64 -9.91 -2.21
N ARG A 78 -43.76 -11.00 -2.98
CA ARG A 78 -42.95 -11.29 -4.18
C ARG A 78 -43.02 -10.20 -5.25
N ARG A 79 -44.03 -9.34 -5.23
CA ARG A 79 -44.13 -8.15 -6.10
C ARG A 79 -43.05 -7.10 -5.82
N HIS A 80 -42.59 -7.05 -4.58
CA HIS A 80 -41.68 -6.01 -4.08
C HIS A 80 -40.33 -6.56 -3.66
N PHE A 81 -40.26 -7.84 -3.29
CA PHE A 81 -39.09 -8.47 -2.71
C PHE A 81 -38.78 -9.79 -3.38
N THR A 82 -37.51 -9.99 -3.74
CA THR A 82 -36.94 -11.28 -4.11
C THR A 82 -36.02 -11.71 -2.97
N GLU A 83 -36.27 -12.88 -2.40
CA GLU A 83 -35.41 -13.46 -1.36
C GLU A 83 -34.04 -13.79 -1.96
N LEU A 84 -32.99 -13.47 -1.21
CA LEU A 84 -31.62 -13.76 -1.58
C LEU A 84 -31.08 -14.88 -0.70
N ASP A 85 -30.32 -15.78 -1.30
CA ASP A 85 -29.65 -16.85 -0.57
C ASP A 85 -28.62 -16.24 0.40
N MET A 86 -28.79 -16.55 1.68
CA MET A 86 -27.86 -16.18 2.74
C MET A 86 -26.90 -17.34 3.00
N GLU A 87 -25.62 -17.09 2.86
CA GLU A 87 -24.58 -18.04 3.24
C GLU A 87 -24.07 -17.71 4.65
N PHE A 88 -23.90 -18.73 5.48
CA PHE A 88 -23.49 -18.59 6.89
C PHE A 88 -22.12 -19.20 7.17
N THR A 89 -21.43 -19.67 6.13
CA THR A 89 -20.05 -20.15 6.26
C THR A 89 -19.13 -18.95 6.53
N PRO A 90 -18.35 -18.96 7.62
CA PRO A 90 -17.43 -17.87 7.90
C PRO A 90 -16.34 -17.75 6.82
N GLU A 91 -16.16 -16.54 6.33
CA GLU A 91 -15.14 -16.18 5.36
C GLU A 91 -14.47 -14.87 5.77
N LEU A 92 -13.21 -14.70 5.36
CA LEU A 92 -12.44 -13.49 5.63
C LEU A 92 -12.41 -12.58 4.40
N TYR A 93 -12.51 -11.28 4.62
CA TYR A 93 -12.46 -10.26 3.56
C TYR A 93 -11.49 -9.14 3.94
N LEU A 94 -10.67 -8.71 2.97
CA LEU A 94 -9.80 -7.54 3.12
C LEU A 94 -10.49 -6.29 2.61
N LEU A 95 -10.71 -5.32 3.49
CA LEU A 95 -11.21 -4.01 3.10
C LEU A 95 -10.08 -3.23 2.40
N LYS A 96 -10.18 -2.95 1.11
CA LYS A 96 -9.16 -2.17 0.38
C LYS A 96 -9.23 -0.67 0.66
N GLN A 97 -10.36 -0.21 1.16
CA GLN A 97 -10.67 1.18 1.45
C GLN A 97 -11.48 1.26 2.74
N GLU A 98 -11.52 2.45 3.33
CA GLU A 98 -12.40 2.70 4.47
C GLU A 98 -13.85 2.40 4.07
N THR A 99 -14.54 1.60 4.88
CA THR A 99 -15.89 1.14 4.56
C THR A 99 -16.77 1.26 5.79
N GLU A 100 -17.98 1.77 5.62
CA GLU A 100 -18.95 1.90 6.71
C GLU A 100 -19.61 0.55 7.04
N LEU A 101 -19.58 0.20 8.32
CA LEU A 101 -20.44 -0.80 8.93
C LEU A 101 -21.80 -0.17 9.17
N ARG A 102 -22.87 -0.75 8.64
CA ARG A 102 -24.24 -0.23 8.71
C ARG A 102 -25.16 -1.16 9.47
N SER A 103 -26.24 -0.62 10.04
CA SER A 103 -27.23 -1.41 10.80
C SER A 103 -28.00 -2.43 9.96
N ASN A 104 -28.04 -2.24 8.65
CA ASN A 104 -28.77 -3.06 7.69
C ASN A 104 -27.94 -3.22 6.41
N ALA A 105 -28.19 -4.26 5.61
CA ALA A 105 -27.52 -4.48 4.32
C ALA A 105 -27.70 -3.31 3.33
N ASN A 106 -28.71 -2.46 3.54
CA ASN A 106 -28.96 -1.30 2.69
C ASN A 106 -27.85 -0.23 2.79
N ARG A 107 -27.29 0.19 1.65
CA ARG A 107 -26.18 1.16 1.59
C ARG A 107 -26.62 2.62 1.55
N THR A 108 -27.91 2.91 1.43
CA THR A 108 -28.43 4.24 1.12
C THR A 108 -29.17 4.81 2.31
N ASN A 109 -30.50 4.64 2.33
CA ASN A 109 -31.41 5.40 3.18
C ASN A 109 -31.93 4.62 4.39
N LEU A 110 -31.76 3.29 4.41
CA LEU A 110 -32.31 2.43 5.46
C LEU A 110 -31.24 1.88 6.41
N GLY A 111 -30.00 1.74 5.94
CA GLY A 111 -28.87 1.35 6.79
C GLY A 111 -28.23 2.57 7.44
N VAL A 112 -28.27 2.65 8.77
CA VAL A 112 -27.62 3.71 9.54
C VAL A 112 -26.14 3.37 9.71
N PRO A 113 -25.20 4.29 9.39
CA PRO A 113 -23.78 4.08 9.68
C PRO A 113 -23.55 3.91 11.19
N LEU A 114 -22.91 2.81 11.57
CA LEU A 114 -22.59 2.46 12.96
C LEU A 114 -21.12 2.74 13.28
N LEU A 115 -20.22 2.38 12.36
CA LEU A 115 -18.78 2.47 12.54
C LEU A 115 -18.08 2.58 11.17
N ALA A 116 -17.05 3.41 11.06
CA ALA A 116 -16.14 3.38 9.92
C ALA A 116 -15.04 2.34 10.16
N LEU A 117 -14.98 1.31 9.32
CA LEU A 117 -13.94 0.29 9.35
C LEU A 117 -12.74 0.77 8.52
N PRO A 118 -11.52 0.83 9.09
CA PRO A 118 -10.36 1.35 8.39
C PRO A 118 -10.01 0.57 7.13
N ALA A 119 -9.41 1.24 6.15
CA ALA A 119 -8.77 0.59 5.02
C ALA A 119 -7.70 -0.40 5.48
N TYR A 120 -7.58 -1.50 4.74
CA TYR A 120 -6.68 -2.63 4.98
C TYR A 120 -6.89 -3.30 6.35
N SER A 121 -8.16 -3.43 6.75
CA SER A 121 -8.59 -4.27 7.87
C SER A 121 -9.26 -5.56 7.38
N ILE A 122 -9.23 -6.59 8.21
CA ILE A 122 -9.90 -7.87 7.93
C ILE A 122 -11.23 -7.89 8.63
N VAL A 123 -12.27 -8.25 7.88
CA VAL A 123 -13.60 -8.55 8.41
C VAL A 123 -13.88 -10.02 8.21
N GLU A 124 -14.61 -10.58 9.17
CA GLU A 124 -15.06 -11.97 9.16
C GLU A 124 -16.57 -11.98 8.98
N SER A 125 -17.07 -12.82 8.08
CA SER A 125 -18.50 -12.90 7.79
C SER A 125 -19.21 -13.82 8.77
N ASP A 126 -20.22 -13.28 9.45
CA ASP A 126 -21.23 -14.06 10.18
C ASP A 126 -22.31 -14.60 9.22
N ALA A 127 -22.58 -13.81 8.18
CA ALA A 127 -23.47 -14.16 7.08
C ALA A 127 -23.10 -13.31 5.87
N MET A 128 -23.39 -13.81 4.68
CA MET A 128 -23.19 -13.05 3.46
C MET A 128 -24.32 -13.24 2.46
N VAL A 129 -24.47 -12.23 1.62
CA VAL A 129 -25.44 -12.20 0.53
C VAL A 129 -24.74 -11.65 -0.71
N MET A 130 -24.93 -12.32 -1.83
CA MET A 130 -24.36 -11.91 -3.11
C MET A 130 -25.45 -11.42 -4.06
N LEU A 131 -25.33 -10.19 -4.52
CA LEU A 131 -26.13 -9.65 -5.61
C LEU A 131 -25.33 -9.77 -6.90
N ARG A 132 -25.74 -10.67 -7.80
CA ARG A 132 -25.03 -10.95 -9.05
C ARG A 132 -25.17 -9.79 -10.04
N ALA A 133 -24.20 -9.67 -10.94
CA ALA A 133 -24.19 -8.63 -11.98
C ALA A 133 -25.47 -8.62 -12.84
N ASP A 134 -26.04 -9.80 -13.13
CA ASP A 134 -27.26 -9.94 -13.93
C ASP A 134 -28.51 -9.39 -13.22
N ASP A 135 -28.47 -9.34 -11.89
CA ASP A 135 -29.55 -8.86 -11.03
C ASP A 135 -29.32 -7.40 -10.57
N SER A 136 -28.18 -6.80 -10.93
CA SER A 136 -27.74 -5.48 -10.48
C SER A 136 -27.71 -4.46 -11.61
N PRO A 137 -28.16 -3.20 -11.38
CA PRO A 137 -28.09 -2.13 -12.38
C PRO A 137 -26.65 -1.69 -12.67
N SER A 138 -25.70 -2.02 -11.78
CA SER A 138 -24.28 -1.66 -11.95
C SER A 138 -23.50 -2.61 -12.86
N SER A 139 -24.12 -3.70 -13.34
CA SER A 139 -23.45 -4.80 -14.06
C SER A 139 -22.23 -5.36 -13.32
N ALA A 140 -22.17 -5.19 -12.00
CA ALA A 140 -21.10 -5.66 -11.14
C ALA A 140 -21.68 -6.40 -9.94
N THR A 141 -21.10 -7.55 -9.63
CA THR A 141 -21.45 -8.33 -8.44
C THR A 141 -21.12 -7.54 -7.17
N SER A 142 -22.10 -7.40 -6.29
CA SER A 142 -21.93 -6.78 -4.97
C SER A 142 -22.11 -7.83 -3.88
N ILE A 143 -21.23 -7.82 -2.90
CA ILE A 143 -21.28 -8.75 -1.76
C ILE A 143 -21.61 -7.93 -0.52
N TYR A 144 -22.57 -8.41 0.25
CA TYR A 144 -22.99 -7.83 1.51
C TYR A 144 -22.61 -8.80 2.62
N VAL A 145 -21.73 -8.36 3.51
CA VAL A 145 -21.17 -9.18 4.58
C VAL A 145 -21.68 -8.64 5.91
N ARG A 146 -22.36 -9.48 6.69
CA ARG A 146 -22.65 -9.20 8.09
C ARG A 146 -21.42 -9.55 8.91
N THR A 147 -20.95 -8.64 9.74
CA THR A 147 -19.76 -8.82 10.57
C THR A 147 -19.94 -8.16 11.94
N THR A 148 -19.10 -8.55 12.89
CA THR A 148 -19.05 -7.98 14.23
C THR A 148 -17.69 -7.32 14.45
N ALA A 149 -17.68 -6.03 14.78
CA ALA A 149 -16.47 -5.24 14.99
C ALA A 149 -16.36 -4.79 16.46
N SER A 150 -15.15 -4.74 17.00
CA SER A 150 -14.90 -4.19 18.34
C SER A 150 -14.88 -2.66 18.30
N HIS A 151 -15.61 -2.02 19.22
CA HIS A 151 -15.65 -0.57 19.33
C HIS A 151 -15.93 -0.13 20.77
N GLY A 152 -15.13 0.80 21.31
CA GLY A 152 -15.37 1.41 22.62
C GLY A 152 -15.43 0.43 23.81
N GLY A 153 -14.77 -0.73 23.72
CA GLY A 153 -14.82 -1.78 24.75
C GLY A 153 -16.00 -2.75 24.62
N GLY A 154 -16.83 -2.63 23.58
CA GLY A 154 -17.89 -3.58 23.22
C GLY A 154 -17.80 -4.08 21.79
N PHE A 155 -18.85 -4.77 21.34
CA PHE A 155 -18.98 -5.28 19.97
C PHE A 155 -20.18 -4.64 19.27
N VAL A 156 -19.99 -4.25 18.02
CA VAL A 156 -21.01 -3.67 17.15
C VAL A 156 -21.18 -4.60 15.95
N ARG A 157 -22.39 -5.11 15.77
CA ARG A 157 -22.74 -5.95 14.62
C ARG A 157 -23.37 -5.10 13.53
N GLY A 158 -23.06 -5.39 12.27
CA GLY A 158 -23.69 -4.72 11.15
C GLY A 158 -23.29 -5.33 9.82
N TRP A 159 -23.63 -4.63 8.74
CA TRP A 159 -23.38 -5.03 7.37
C TRP A 159 -22.38 -4.10 6.70
N VAL A 160 -21.49 -4.71 5.92
CA VAL A 160 -20.52 -4.04 5.07
C VAL A 160 -20.80 -4.47 3.64
N ALA A 161 -20.77 -3.53 2.71
CA ALA A 161 -21.00 -3.83 1.31
C ALA A 161 -19.70 -3.67 0.52
N LEU A 162 -19.31 -4.72 -0.18
CA LEU A 162 -18.02 -4.86 -0.84
C LEU A 162 -18.20 -4.97 -2.36
N PRO A 163 -17.44 -4.21 -3.17
CA PRO A 163 -17.47 -4.35 -4.62
C PRO A 163 -16.70 -5.60 -5.01
N SER A 164 -17.42 -6.62 -5.54
CA SER A 164 -16.85 -7.81 -6.19
C SER A 164 -15.56 -8.36 -5.57
N SER A 165 -15.51 -8.47 -4.23
CA SER A 165 -14.32 -8.94 -3.51
C SER A 165 -14.40 -10.44 -3.30
N LEU A 166 -13.41 -11.17 -3.79
CA LEU A 166 -13.25 -12.57 -3.43
C LEU A 166 -12.87 -12.66 -1.95
N SER A 167 -13.40 -13.68 -1.27
CA SER A 167 -12.96 -14.05 0.05
C SER A 167 -11.46 -14.35 0.04
N MET A 168 -10.82 -14.08 1.16
CA MET A 168 -9.39 -14.28 1.33
C MET A 168 -9.11 -15.76 1.58
N HIS A 169 -8.45 -16.41 0.62
CA HIS A 169 -7.95 -17.78 0.78
C HIS A 169 -6.44 -17.84 1.09
N ALA A 170 -5.79 -16.67 1.13
CA ALA A 170 -4.36 -16.55 1.42
C ALA A 170 -4.12 -15.28 2.26
N PRO A 171 -3.07 -15.27 3.09
CA PRO A 171 -2.71 -14.09 3.86
C PRO A 171 -2.38 -12.90 2.93
N PRO A 172 -2.60 -11.65 3.39
CA PRO A 172 -2.17 -10.46 2.66
C PRO A 172 -0.68 -10.53 2.31
N PRO A 173 -0.25 -9.95 1.16
CA PRO A 173 1.14 -9.98 0.76
C PRO A 173 2.02 -9.26 1.79
N ARG A 174 3.17 -9.86 2.08
CA ARG A 174 4.21 -9.25 2.92
C ARG A 174 4.77 -8.03 2.18
N LEU A 175 4.62 -6.85 2.80
CA LEU A 175 5.11 -5.59 2.25
C LEU A 175 6.25 -5.03 3.11
N ALA A 176 7.16 -4.31 2.46
CA ALA A 176 8.25 -3.59 3.14
C ALA A 176 9.10 -4.49 4.07
N GLU A 177 9.19 -5.79 3.79
CA GLU A 177 9.99 -6.73 4.60
C GLU A 177 11.49 -6.53 4.44
N GLY A 178 11.90 -6.07 3.24
CA GLY A 178 13.28 -5.70 2.97
C GLY A 178 13.71 -4.45 3.76
N PRO A 179 15.02 -4.25 3.93
CA PRO A 179 15.54 -3.08 4.63
C PRO A 179 15.31 -1.80 3.82
N ALA A 180 14.81 -0.76 4.49
CA ALA A 180 14.47 0.53 3.89
C ALA A 180 15.64 1.16 3.14
N GLY A 181 16.87 1.06 3.66
CA GLY A 181 18.06 1.65 3.01
C GLY A 181 18.33 1.17 1.58
N LYS A 182 17.83 0.00 1.17
CA LYS A 182 17.98 -0.52 -0.20
C LYS A 182 17.05 0.16 -1.22
N HIS A 183 16.10 0.94 -0.73
CA HIS A 183 15.11 1.69 -1.51
C HIS A 183 15.47 3.18 -1.64
N ILE A 184 16.72 3.54 -1.30
CA ILE A 184 17.21 4.91 -1.27
C ILE A 184 18.38 5.04 -2.23
N GLN A 185 18.28 5.99 -3.15
CA GLN A 185 19.39 6.43 -3.99
C GLN A 185 19.68 7.89 -3.69
N LEU A 186 20.94 8.21 -3.43
CA LEU A 186 21.37 9.56 -3.08
C LEU A 186 22.67 9.87 -3.83
N VAL A 187 22.72 11.06 -4.41
CA VAL A 187 23.94 11.68 -4.92
C VAL A 187 24.14 13.03 -4.25
N LEU A 188 25.40 13.37 -3.96
CA LEU A 188 25.82 14.60 -3.29
C LEU A 188 27.09 15.12 -3.97
N GLN A 189 27.13 16.42 -4.23
CA GLN A 189 28.30 17.13 -4.77
C GLN A 189 28.47 18.50 -4.10
N GLN A 190 29.61 19.12 -4.39
CA GLN A 190 29.98 20.48 -3.98
C GLN A 190 28.87 21.49 -4.28
N ALA A 191 28.85 22.59 -3.50
CA ALA A 191 27.82 23.62 -3.54
C ALA A 191 26.39 23.13 -3.22
N GLY A 192 26.29 21.98 -2.52
CA GLY A 192 25.02 21.41 -2.05
C GLY A 192 24.16 20.83 -3.18
N ALA A 193 24.77 20.40 -4.29
CA ALA A 193 24.06 19.72 -5.35
C ALA A 193 23.66 18.31 -4.88
N VAL A 194 22.36 18.04 -4.84
CA VAL A 194 21.80 16.79 -4.29
C VAL A 194 20.68 16.27 -5.18
N ALA A 195 20.64 14.96 -5.38
CA ALA A 195 19.44 14.26 -5.82
C ALA A 195 19.17 13.07 -4.89
N LEU A 196 17.97 13.02 -4.32
CA LEU A 196 17.48 11.92 -3.49
C LEU A 196 16.26 11.29 -4.18
N VAL A 197 16.34 9.99 -4.42
CA VAL A 197 15.24 9.16 -4.91
C VAL A 197 14.88 8.14 -3.83
N LEU A 198 13.59 8.10 -3.50
CA LEU A 198 13.01 7.21 -2.50
C LEU A 198 11.98 6.31 -3.17
N ASP A 199 12.21 5.00 -3.16
CA ASP A 199 11.28 3.98 -3.62
C ASP A 199 10.28 3.66 -2.50
N GLU A 200 9.13 4.32 -2.54
CA GLU A 200 8.09 4.25 -1.52
C GLU A 200 7.09 3.13 -1.81
N VAL A 201 7.14 2.07 -1.00
CA VAL A 201 6.15 0.98 -1.03
C VAL A 201 4.81 1.51 -0.49
N GLN A 202 3.73 1.24 -1.22
CA GLN A 202 2.36 1.65 -0.89
C GLN A 202 1.60 0.52 -0.19
N GLU A 203 0.48 0.83 0.48
CA GLU A 203 -0.37 -0.18 1.12
C GLU A 203 -1.02 -1.15 0.11
N SER A 204 -1.12 -0.75 -1.16
CA SER A 204 -1.54 -1.64 -2.26
C SER A 204 -0.47 -2.68 -2.64
N GLY A 205 0.80 -2.43 -2.27
CA GLY A 205 1.97 -3.18 -2.72
C GLY A 205 2.71 -2.53 -3.90
N ASP A 206 2.13 -1.50 -4.53
CA ASP A 206 2.82 -0.75 -5.58
C ASP A 206 3.98 0.07 -5.03
N VAL A 207 4.96 0.38 -5.88
CA VAL A 207 6.09 1.24 -5.53
C VAL A 207 5.98 2.56 -6.29
N SER A 208 5.93 3.67 -5.57
CA SER A 208 6.02 5.02 -6.14
C SER A 208 7.40 5.59 -5.90
N GLN A 209 7.93 6.39 -6.82
CA GLN A 209 9.19 7.11 -6.60
C GLN A 209 8.95 8.55 -6.21
N ARG A 210 9.59 8.97 -5.11
CA ARG A 210 9.69 10.37 -4.72
C ARG A 210 11.08 10.89 -5.05
N LEU A 211 11.15 11.98 -5.83
CA LEU A 211 12.39 12.63 -6.23
C LEU A 211 12.50 14.00 -5.55
N LEU A 212 13.65 14.26 -4.91
CA LEU A 212 14.03 15.58 -4.40
C LEU A 212 15.35 15.99 -5.04
N THR A 213 15.40 17.19 -5.62
CA THR A 213 16.59 17.74 -6.28
C THR A 213 16.94 19.11 -5.68
N ARG A 214 18.23 19.44 -5.67
CA ARG A 214 18.74 20.76 -5.30
C ARG A 214 20.04 21.02 -6.06
N ASN A 215 20.19 22.22 -6.62
CA ASN A 215 21.44 22.73 -7.23
C ASN A 215 22.10 21.76 -8.24
N LEU A 216 21.33 20.90 -8.91
CA LEU A 216 21.87 19.95 -9.89
C LEU A 216 22.26 20.64 -11.20
N PRO A 217 23.20 20.08 -11.98
CA PRO A 217 23.42 20.51 -13.36
C PRO A 217 22.10 20.49 -14.14
N ARG A 218 21.76 21.59 -14.82
CA ARG A 218 20.45 21.77 -15.49
C ARG A 218 20.05 20.60 -16.40
N ARG A 219 21.02 20.02 -17.13
CA ARG A 219 20.77 18.89 -18.02
C ARG A 219 20.44 17.61 -17.24
N PHE A 220 21.08 17.41 -16.10
CA PHE A 220 20.84 16.27 -15.23
C PHE A 220 19.45 16.35 -14.59
N GLU A 221 19.13 17.50 -13.97
CA GLU A 221 17.83 17.72 -13.35
C GLU A 221 16.68 17.54 -14.34
N ARG A 222 16.80 18.15 -15.53
CA ARG A 222 15.82 17.97 -16.60
C ARG A 222 15.65 16.51 -16.99
N GLN A 223 16.72 15.73 -17.02
CA GLN A 223 16.65 14.31 -17.37
C GLN A 223 15.95 13.50 -16.28
N LEU A 224 16.23 13.76 -14.99
CA LEU A 224 15.53 13.12 -13.87
C LEU A 224 14.03 13.45 -13.90
N LEU A 225 13.67 14.71 -14.12
CA LEU A 225 12.27 15.14 -14.24
C LEU A 225 11.57 14.50 -15.46
N ASN A 226 12.27 14.35 -16.58
CA ASN A 226 11.73 13.67 -17.77
C ASN A 226 11.45 12.18 -17.49
N CYS A 227 12.32 11.49 -16.73
CA CYS A 227 12.04 10.13 -16.28
C CYS A 227 10.72 10.07 -15.50
N VAL A 228 10.55 10.94 -14.50
CA VAL A 228 9.32 11.00 -13.69
C VAL A 228 8.09 11.31 -14.56
N GLN A 229 8.17 12.32 -15.44
CA GLN A 229 7.06 12.72 -16.32
C GLN A 229 6.65 11.62 -17.30
N ARG A 230 7.60 10.80 -17.76
CA ARG A 230 7.33 9.65 -18.65
C ARG A 230 6.97 8.37 -17.90
N GLY A 231 6.72 8.46 -16.58
CA GLY A 231 6.38 7.31 -15.74
C GLY A 231 7.51 6.28 -15.64
N ARG A 232 8.78 6.70 -15.77
CA ARG A 232 9.95 5.83 -15.65
C ARG A 232 10.50 5.90 -14.23
N ARG A 233 10.81 4.74 -13.66
CA ARG A 233 11.53 4.62 -12.39
C ARG A 233 13.02 4.78 -12.62
N ILE A 234 13.66 5.63 -11.84
CA ILE A 234 15.10 5.86 -11.82
C ILE A 234 15.75 4.72 -11.03
N HIS A 235 16.64 3.95 -11.66
CA HIS A 235 17.29 2.78 -11.04
C HIS A 235 18.68 3.09 -10.48
N ARG A 236 19.42 3.98 -11.14
CA ARG A 236 20.77 4.40 -10.74
C ARG A 236 20.98 5.86 -11.09
N MET A 237 21.76 6.54 -10.25
CA MET A 237 22.22 7.91 -10.46
C MET A 237 23.67 8.02 -10.01
N ALA A 238 24.43 8.86 -10.70
CA ALA A 238 25.76 9.28 -10.29
C ALA A 238 25.97 10.76 -10.68
N LEU A 239 26.67 11.49 -9.83
CA LEU A 239 27.07 12.88 -10.03
C LEU A 239 28.57 12.97 -9.70
N GLY A 240 29.30 13.72 -10.51
CA GLY A 240 30.74 13.90 -10.40
C GLY A 240 31.13 15.35 -10.08
N PRO A 241 32.39 15.56 -9.64
CA PRO A 241 32.87 16.85 -9.13
C PRO A 241 32.94 17.96 -10.16
N ARG A 242 32.97 17.64 -11.45
CA ARG A 242 32.98 18.64 -12.53
C ARG A 242 31.61 18.83 -13.16
N GLY A 243 30.57 18.22 -12.57
CA GLY A 243 29.21 18.23 -13.10
C GLY A 243 28.94 17.09 -14.08
N GLU A 244 29.83 16.08 -14.15
CA GLU A 244 29.57 14.84 -14.86
C GLU A 244 28.37 14.14 -14.21
N TRP A 245 27.52 13.50 -15.01
CA TRP A 245 26.39 12.78 -14.44
C TRP A 245 26.01 11.57 -15.28
N TYR A 246 25.37 10.63 -14.61
CA TYR A 246 24.77 9.45 -15.22
C TYR A 246 23.45 9.13 -14.53
N CYS A 247 22.45 8.71 -15.28
CA CYS A 247 21.26 8.08 -14.73
C CYS A 247 20.72 6.99 -15.65
N SER A 248 20.04 6.02 -15.05
CA SER A 248 19.26 5.03 -15.80
C SER A 248 17.88 4.86 -15.21
N GLY A 249 16.95 4.40 -16.05
CA GLY A 249 15.60 4.10 -15.62
C GLY A 249 14.80 3.30 -16.63
N ALA A 250 13.75 2.67 -16.14
CA ALA A 250 12.85 1.81 -16.91
C ALA A 250 11.39 2.12 -16.58
N ARG A 251 10.45 1.56 -17.33
CA ARG A 251 9.04 1.59 -16.93
C ARG A 251 8.81 0.71 -15.68
N PRO A 252 7.70 0.89 -14.94
CA PRO A 252 7.43 0.14 -13.71
C PRO A 252 7.33 -1.38 -13.93
N ASP A 253 6.99 -1.80 -15.14
CA ASP A 253 6.94 -3.20 -15.59
C ASP A 253 8.32 -3.77 -15.97
N GLY A 254 9.39 -2.98 -15.83
CA GLY A 254 10.76 -3.34 -16.20
C GLY A 254 11.10 -3.14 -17.68
N SER A 255 10.14 -2.73 -18.51
CA SER A 255 10.37 -2.58 -19.95
C SER A 255 11.04 -1.26 -20.33
N GLY A 256 11.69 -1.26 -21.49
CA GLY A 256 12.24 -0.07 -22.13
C GLY A 256 13.37 0.58 -21.33
N GLU A 257 14.25 -0.21 -20.72
CA GLU A 257 15.41 0.30 -19.97
C GLU A 257 16.24 1.27 -20.82
N CYS A 258 16.64 2.38 -20.23
CA CYS A 258 17.45 3.41 -20.88
C CYS A 258 18.46 3.98 -19.89
N CYS A 259 19.59 4.47 -20.41
CA CYS A 259 20.54 5.26 -19.64
C CYS A 259 20.93 6.52 -20.39
N TRP A 260 21.36 7.53 -19.63
CA TRP A 260 21.77 8.83 -20.11
C TRP A 260 22.95 9.31 -19.27
N ALA A 261 23.82 10.07 -19.88
CA ALA A 261 24.97 10.65 -19.21
C ALA A 261 25.27 12.05 -19.77
N SER A 262 26.11 12.79 -19.07
CA SER A 262 26.61 14.08 -19.54
C SER A 262 27.49 13.91 -20.79
N GLY A 263 27.45 14.89 -21.70
CA GLY A 263 28.13 14.79 -23.01
C GLY A 263 29.62 15.15 -22.98
N ASP A 264 30.13 15.54 -21.82
CA ASP A 264 31.53 15.85 -21.53
C ASP A 264 32.31 14.63 -21.01
N LEU A 265 31.67 13.47 -20.92
CA LEU A 265 32.33 12.22 -20.55
C LEU A 265 33.17 11.65 -21.71
N PRO A 266 34.22 10.86 -21.41
CA PRO A 266 35.06 10.25 -22.44
C PRO A 266 34.26 9.35 -23.40
N ALA A 267 34.68 9.29 -24.67
CA ALA A 267 34.02 8.44 -25.68
C ALA A 267 33.88 6.97 -25.25
N ARG A 268 34.89 6.44 -24.53
CA ARG A 268 34.84 5.10 -23.95
C ARG A 268 33.69 4.93 -22.95
N PHE A 269 33.43 5.92 -22.11
CA PHE A 269 32.31 5.86 -21.17
C PHE A 269 30.99 5.72 -21.93
N HIS A 270 30.80 6.52 -22.99
CA HIS A 270 29.58 6.47 -23.82
C HIS A 270 29.43 5.16 -24.59
N ALA A 271 30.54 4.55 -25.02
CA ALA A 271 30.53 3.24 -25.68
C ALA A 271 30.16 2.10 -24.71
N ASP A 272 30.61 2.21 -23.46
CA ASP A 272 30.48 1.14 -22.47
C ASP A 272 29.21 1.25 -21.59
N MET A 273 28.62 2.45 -21.46
CA MET A 273 27.50 2.65 -20.52
C MET A 273 26.29 1.77 -20.87
N GLN A 274 25.70 1.18 -19.84
CA GLN A 274 24.53 0.32 -19.93
C GLN A 274 23.49 0.74 -18.91
N PRO A 275 22.19 0.47 -19.13
CA PRO A 275 21.19 0.62 -18.08
C PRO A 275 21.57 -0.14 -16.81
N ASN A 276 21.23 0.43 -15.65
CA ASN A 276 21.50 -0.14 -14.32
C ASN A 276 23.00 -0.32 -13.95
N SER A 277 23.93 0.24 -14.72
CA SER A 277 25.34 0.30 -14.31
C SER A 277 25.52 1.07 -12.99
N LEU A 278 26.40 0.56 -12.12
CA LEU A 278 26.84 1.25 -10.91
C LEU A 278 28.02 2.15 -11.26
N VAL A 279 27.80 3.46 -11.24
CA VAL A 279 28.78 4.46 -11.68
C VAL A 279 29.20 5.31 -10.48
N SER A 280 30.49 5.64 -10.41
CA SER A 280 31.01 6.67 -9.52
C SER A 280 32.07 7.50 -10.24
N PHE A 281 32.10 8.79 -9.96
CA PHE A 281 33.01 9.77 -10.56
C PHE A 281 33.91 10.33 -9.45
N GLY A 282 35.22 10.40 -9.72
CA GLY A 282 36.25 10.91 -8.81
C GLY A 282 36.88 12.20 -9.33
N GLY A 283 38.00 12.59 -8.73
CA GLY A 283 38.81 13.72 -9.21
C GLY A 283 39.54 13.40 -10.51
N ASP A 284 40.10 14.41 -11.19
CA ASP A 284 41.05 14.20 -12.31
C ASP A 284 40.56 13.28 -13.45
N ASN A 285 39.27 13.39 -13.80
CA ASN A 285 38.57 12.55 -14.80
C ASN A 285 38.54 11.06 -14.42
N GLU A 286 38.65 10.74 -13.14
CA GLU A 286 38.48 9.40 -12.62
C GLU A 286 37.02 8.97 -12.71
N TYR A 287 36.79 7.77 -13.23
CA TYR A 287 35.51 7.12 -13.09
C TYR A 287 35.69 5.61 -12.95
N ALA A 288 34.74 5.00 -12.24
CA ALA A 288 34.56 3.58 -12.21
C ALA A 288 33.10 3.26 -12.55
N MET A 289 32.92 2.23 -13.36
CA MET A 289 31.61 1.74 -13.78
C MET A 289 31.59 0.22 -13.73
N VAL A 290 30.70 -0.33 -12.93
CA VAL A 290 30.37 -1.76 -12.97
C VAL A 290 29.17 -1.93 -13.88
N LEU A 291 29.35 -2.67 -14.97
CA LEU A 291 28.34 -2.82 -16.02
C LEU A 291 27.16 -3.68 -15.55
N GLY A 292 25.96 -3.38 -16.03
CA GLY A 292 24.74 -4.15 -15.72
C GLY A 292 24.87 -5.64 -16.11
N THR A 293 25.55 -5.93 -17.22
CA THR A 293 25.84 -7.30 -17.68
C THR A 293 27.03 -7.98 -16.99
N GLY A 294 27.70 -7.28 -16.07
CA GLY A 294 28.98 -7.68 -15.50
C GLY A 294 30.19 -7.13 -16.26
N GLY A 295 31.32 -7.04 -15.56
CA GLY A 295 32.53 -6.38 -16.03
C GLY A 295 32.70 -4.96 -15.48
N VAL A 296 33.87 -4.37 -15.73
CA VAL A 296 34.28 -3.07 -15.19
C VAL A 296 34.82 -2.22 -16.33
N SER A 297 34.33 -0.99 -16.44
CA SER A 297 34.92 0.07 -17.26
C SER A 297 35.39 1.18 -16.34
N SER A 298 36.61 1.67 -16.53
CA SER A 298 37.19 2.69 -15.66
C SER A 298 38.23 3.53 -16.38
N SER A 299 38.54 4.69 -15.80
CA SER A 299 39.61 5.58 -16.21
C SER A 299 40.25 6.21 -14.98
N ASN A 300 41.57 6.33 -14.98
CA ASN A 300 42.38 6.99 -13.93
C ASN A 300 42.16 6.48 -12.48
N VAL A 301 41.63 5.26 -12.32
CA VAL A 301 41.45 4.62 -11.00
C VAL A 301 42.72 3.93 -10.53
N SER A 302 42.89 3.80 -9.22
CA SER A 302 44.01 3.04 -8.65
C SER A 302 44.00 1.57 -9.07
N THR A 303 45.18 0.97 -9.25
CA THR A 303 45.31 -0.46 -9.59
C THR A 303 44.66 -1.37 -8.55
N LYS A 304 44.73 -0.99 -7.26
CA LYS A 304 44.09 -1.72 -6.16
C LYS A 304 42.57 -1.74 -6.32
N LEU A 305 41.96 -0.57 -6.58
CA LEU A 305 40.53 -0.44 -6.83
C LEU A 305 40.10 -1.30 -8.04
N LEU A 306 40.81 -1.19 -9.17
CA LEU A 306 40.50 -1.98 -10.37
C LEU A 306 40.58 -3.49 -10.12
N GLN A 307 41.61 -3.96 -9.41
CA GLN A 307 41.74 -5.37 -9.06
C GLN A 307 40.58 -5.85 -8.17
N ASN A 308 40.16 -5.04 -7.21
CA ASN A 308 39.05 -5.37 -6.32
C ASN A 308 37.72 -5.44 -7.10
N LEU A 309 37.43 -4.46 -7.95
CA LEU A 309 36.23 -4.48 -8.80
C LEU A 309 36.20 -5.67 -9.75
N THR A 310 37.35 -6.06 -10.32
CA THR A 310 37.44 -7.18 -11.26
C THR A 310 37.28 -8.54 -10.56
N LYS A 311 37.70 -8.66 -9.30
CA LYS A 311 37.56 -9.87 -8.49
C LYS A 311 36.18 -10.00 -7.84
N ALA A 312 35.49 -8.88 -7.62
CA ALA A 312 34.19 -8.87 -6.97
C ALA A 312 33.15 -9.58 -7.83
N ARG A 313 32.48 -10.59 -7.25
CA ARG A 313 31.36 -11.27 -7.91
C ARG A 313 30.14 -10.34 -8.02
N ARG A 314 29.93 -9.52 -7.00
CA ARG A 314 28.85 -8.54 -6.96
C ARG A 314 29.26 -7.33 -6.14
N VAL A 315 29.22 -6.17 -6.77
CA VAL A 315 29.43 -4.88 -6.11
C VAL A 315 28.08 -4.31 -5.70
N HIS A 316 27.91 -4.04 -4.41
CA HIS A 316 26.69 -3.47 -3.84
C HIS A 316 26.72 -1.94 -3.83
N MET A 317 27.87 -1.37 -3.53
CA MET A 317 28.11 0.07 -3.42
C MET A 317 29.53 0.37 -3.88
N MET A 318 29.69 1.51 -4.54
CA MET A 318 30.97 2.05 -4.96
C MET A 318 30.90 3.57 -4.87
N LEU A 319 31.92 4.18 -4.27
CA LEU A 319 32.06 5.62 -4.19
C LEU A 319 33.54 5.98 -4.38
N LEU A 320 33.79 6.94 -5.27
CA LEU A 320 35.07 7.63 -5.42
C LEU A 320 35.01 8.92 -4.60
N ALA A 321 36.09 9.19 -3.88
CA ALA A 321 36.29 10.39 -3.07
C ALA A 321 37.45 11.23 -3.65
N ARG A 322 37.71 12.40 -3.06
CA ARG A 322 38.84 13.23 -3.47
C ARG A 322 40.18 12.50 -3.25
N TYR A 323 41.20 12.92 -4.00
CA TYR A 323 42.58 12.45 -3.85
C TYR A 323 42.77 10.93 -4.02
N GLY A 324 41.98 10.31 -4.91
CA GLY A 324 42.04 8.86 -5.17
C GLY A 324 41.46 7.99 -4.05
N GLY A 325 40.73 8.60 -3.10
CA GLY A 325 40.01 7.86 -2.08
C GLY A 325 38.84 7.08 -2.66
N TYR A 326 38.51 5.94 -2.06
CA TYR A 326 37.39 5.13 -2.52
C TYR A 326 36.76 4.29 -1.40
N VAL A 327 35.52 3.90 -1.62
CA VAL A 327 34.78 2.88 -0.87
C VAL A 327 34.21 1.88 -1.87
N ILE A 328 34.41 0.60 -1.61
CA ILE A 328 33.69 -0.48 -2.29
C ILE A 328 33.07 -1.36 -1.22
N LYS A 329 31.79 -1.68 -1.38
CA LYS A 329 31.15 -2.79 -0.67
C LYS A 329 30.75 -3.84 -1.68
N ASP A 330 31.29 -5.05 -1.51
CA ASP A 330 30.96 -6.20 -2.33
C ASP A 330 30.39 -7.33 -1.45
N ASN A 331 30.29 -8.53 -2.01
CA ASN A 331 29.78 -9.71 -1.33
C ASN A 331 30.74 -10.28 -0.25
N VAL A 332 32.00 -9.85 -0.21
CA VAL A 332 33.01 -10.29 0.76
C VAL A 332 33.08 -9.31 1.93
N GLY A 333 33.01 -8.01 1.66
CA GLY A 333 33.08 -7.00 2.69
C GLY A 333 33.16 -5.59 2.15
N MET A 334 33.75 -4.70 2.95
CA MET A 334 33.96 -3.30 2.59
C MET A 334 35.47 -3.02 2.55
N ASP A 335 35.97 -2.54 1.42
CA ASP A 335 37.33 -2.03 1.25
C ASP A 335 37.27 -0.52 1.06
N LEU A 336 38.22 0.17 1.68
CA LEU A 336 38.26 1.62 1.76
C LEU A 336 39.71 2.09 1.75
N SER A 337 39.94 3.25 1.15
CA SER A 337 41.27 3.83 1.03
C SER A 337 41.17 5.35 0.95
N CYS A 338 42.11 6.04 1.58
CA CYS A 338 42.33 7.48 1.45
C CYS A 338 41.06 8.33 1.64
N LEU A 339 40.25 8.01 2.64
CA LEU A 339 39.03 8.74 2.98
C LEU A 339 39.29 9.75 4.10
N ASP A 340 38.41 10.74 4.21
CA ASP A 340 38.34 11.55 5.43
C ASP A 340 38.08 10.66 6.66
N PRO A 341 38.82 10.85 7.77
CA PRO A 341 38.68 10.02 8.96
C PRO A 341 37.26 9.99 9.56
N ALA A 342 36.52 11.10 9.54
CA ALA A 342 35.17 11.13 10.10
C ALA A 342 34.20 10.32 9.23
N PHE A 343 34.32 10.44 7.90
CA PHE A 343 33.54 9.63 6.97
C PHE A 343 33.88 8.14 7.08
N GLU A 344 35.16 7.80 7.22
CA GLU A 344 35.61 6.42 7.42
C GLU A 344 35.05 5.82 8.71
N VAL A 345 35.07 6.58 9.81
CA VAL A 345 34.47 6.17 11.09
C VAL A 345 32.96 5.96 10.94
N ALA A 346 32.25 6.84 10.24
CA ALA A 346 30.82 6.69 10.00
C ALA A 346 30.49 5.40 9.22
N LEU A 347 31.33 5.00 8.25
CA LEU A 347 31.17 3.75 7.52
C LEU A 347 31.47 2.51 8.37
N LYS A 348 32.53 2.55 9.19
CA LYS A 348 33.02 1.40 9.98
C LYS A 348 32.29 1.21 11.30
N THR A 349 31.75 2.27 11.87
CA THR A 349 31.20 2.29 13.23
C THR A 349 29.71 2.68 13.18
N PRO A 350 28.86 1.82 12.60
CA PRO A 350 27.45 2.13 12.42
C PRO A 350 26.74 2.28 13.78
N PRO A 351 25.69 3.12 13.86
CA PRO A 351 24.82 3.16 15.03
C PRO A 351 24.28 1.76 15.37
N ARG A 352 24.02 1.51 16.65
CA ARG A 352 23.47 0.23 17.10
C ARG A 352 22.13 -0.06 16.40
N GLY A 353 22.03 -1.22 15.77
CA GLY A 353 20.82 -1.64 15.06
C GLY A 353 20.67 -1.06 13.65
N ALA A 354 21.64 -0.31 13.13
CA ALA A 354 21.59 0.27 11.79
C ALA A 354 21.55 -0.77 10.65
N GLY A 355 22.09 -1.98 10.90
CA GLY A 355 22.28 -3.00 9.88
C GLY A 355 23.47 -2.68 8.97
N GLN A 356 23.46 -3.23 7.75
CA GLN A 356 24.54 -3.05 6.79
C GLN A 356 24.48 -1.70 6.07
N VAL A 357 25.66 -1.14 5.72
CA VAL A 357 25.75 -0.02 4.79
C VAL A 357 25.14 -0.43 3.43
N CYS A 358 24.24 0.41 2.91
CA CYS A 358 23.55 0.20 1.64
C CYS A 358 24.09 1.13 0.54
N SER A 359 24.23 2.41 0.85
CA SER A 359 24.77 3.44 -0.04
C SER A 359 25.38 4.58 0.78
N ALA A 360 26.19 5.42 0.15
CA ALA A 360 26.77 6.58 0.77
C ALA A 360 27.00 7.63 -0.31
N ALA A 361 26.94 8.88 0.09
CA ALA A 361 27.27 10.02 -0.73
C ALA A 361 28.20 10.91 0.10
N TYR A 362 29.29 11.39 -0.52
CA TYR A 362 30.36 12.12 0.14
C TYR A 362 30.84 13.23 -0.78
N SER A 363 30.94 14.44 -0.26
CA SER A 363 31.48 15.59 -0.97
C SER A 363 32.11 16.56 0.00
N GLU A 364 33.42 16.77 -0.12
CA GLU A 364 34.20 17.61 0.80
C GLU A 364 34.04 17.12 2.24
N ASP A 365 33.49 17.93 3.14
CA ASP A 365 33.32 17.57 4.55
C ASP A 365 31.90 17.04 4.84
N ASP A 366 31.03 17.01 3.83
CA ASP A 366 29.66 16.60 3.97
C ASP A 366 29.41 15.19 3.45
N TYR A 367 28.66 14.41 4.22
CA TYR A 367 28.31 13.05 3.84
C TYR A 367 26.97 12.60 4.37
N VAL A 368 26.43 11.62 3.68
CA VAL A 368 25.32 10.80 4.14
C VAL A 368 25.69 9.34 3.94
N VAL A 369 25.59 8.55 5.01
CA VAL A 369 25.71 7.08 4.96
C VAL A 369 24.33 6.50 5.21
N VAL A 370 23.84 5.74 4.23
CA VAL A 370 22.55 5.06 4.28
C VAL A 370 22.79 3.61 4.72
N PHE A 371 22.19 3.23 5.85
CA PHE A 371 22.18 1.86 6.34
C PHE A 371 20.83 1.19 6.11
N GLU A 372 20.76 -0.12 6.32
CA GLU A 372 19.53 -0.89 6.15
C GLU A 372 18.34 -0.35 6.95
N HIS A 373 18.57 0.18 8.15
CA HIS A 373 17.51 0.58 9.10
C HIS A 373 17.61 2.01 9.62
N THR A 374 18.65 2.76 9.24
CA THR A 374 18.82 4.16 9.62
C THR A 374 19.80 4.84 8.66
N TYR A 375 20.08 6.12 8.88
CA TYR A 375 21.11 6.86 8.17
C TYR A 375 21.94 7.70 9.15
N VAL A 376 23.10 8.16 8.69
CA VAL A 376 23.91 9.17 9.36
C VAL A 376 24.18 10.27 8.34
N ALA A 377 24.00 11.52 8.73
CA ALA A 377 24.25 12.69 7.89
C ALA A 377 25.05 13.73 8.67
N THR A 378 25.93 14.46 8.00
CA THR A 378 26.61 15.63 8.57
C THR A 378 25.67 16.83 8.69
N ALA A 379 26.03 17.81 9.51
CA ALA A 379 25.22 19.00 9.74
C ALA A 379 25.09 19.92 8.51
N GLY A 380 25.99 19.82 7.53
CA GLY A 380 25.91 20.59 6.28
C GLY A 380 24.86 20.07 5.30
N ILE A 381 24.31 18.86 5.54
CA ILE A 381 23.22 18.33 4.73
C ILE A 381 21.92 19.10 5.00
N SER A 382 21.28 19.52 3.92
CA SER A 382 20.02 20.26 3.95
C SER A 382 18.95 19.57 4.80
N ALA A 383 18.29 20.32 5.70
CA ALA A 383 17.19 19.83 6.55
C ALA A 383 16.10 19.09 5.76
N ASN A 384 15.70 19.59 4.58
CA ASN A 384 14.71 18.93 3.73
C ASN A 384 15.09 17.49 3.31
N ILE A 385 16.39 17.20 3.15
CA ILE A 385 16.89 15.86 2.79
C ILE A 385 16.87 14.95 4.02
N VAL A 386 17.31 15.48 5.16
CA VAL A 386 17.27 14.79 6.47
C VAL A 386 15.83 14.43 6.84
N ASP A 387 14.91 15.40 6.79
CA ASP A 387 13.47 15.20 7.01
C ASP A 387 12.87 14.15 6.07
N ALA A 388 13.26 14.15 4.80
CA ALA A 388 12.76 13.19 3.82
C ALA A 388 13.24 11.77 4.13
N LEU A 389 14.51 11.60 4.50
CA LEU A 389 15.06 10.32 4.94
C LEU A 389 14.37 9.82 6.22
N GLU A 390 14.24 10.67 7.23
CA GLU A 390 13.58 10.30 8.50
C GLU A 390 12.13 9.86 8.29
N ARG A 391 11.35 10.63 7.51
CA ARG A 391 9.97 10.25 7.16
C ARG A 391 9.92 8.95 6.37
N PHE A 392 10.87 8.72 5.47
CA PHE A 392 10.94 7.49 4.69
C PHE A 392 11.16 6.26 5.58
N TYR A 393 12.18 6.27 6.44
CA TYR A 393 12.44 5.16 7.37
C TYR A 393 11.26 4.92 8.31
N THR A 394 10.70 5.99 8.88
CA THR A 394 9.56 5.91 9.81
C THR A 394 8.34 5.30 9.12
N ARG A 395 8.02 5.77 7.90
CA ARG A 395 6.90 5.23 7.12
C ARG A 395 7.12 3.78 6.71
N HIS A 396 8.32 3.42 6.25
CA HIS A 396 8.64 2.04 5.85
C HIS A 396 8.48 1.07 7.03
N LEU A 397 8.96 1.45 8.22
CA LEU A 397 8.81 0.66 9.43
C LEU A 397 7.34 0.55 9.86
N ALA A 398 6.60 1.66 9.85
CA ALA A 398 5.18 1.67 10.18
C ALA A 398 4.38 0.76 9.24
N LEU A 399 4.63 0.83 7.93
CA LEU A 399 3.99 -0.01 6.92
C LEU A 399 4.29 -1.50 7.16
N ARG A 400 5.56 -1.84 7.38
CA ARG A 400 5.99 -3.22 7.67
C ARG A 400 5.29 -3.76 8.92
N ASN A 401 5.26 -3.00 10.00
CA ASN A 401 4.62 -3.40 11.25
C ASN A 401 3.11 -3.53 11.09
N LYS A 402 2.45 -2.56 10.46
CA LYS A 402 1.00 -2.62 10.14
C LYS A 402 0.69 -3.87 9.32
N ARG A 403 1.49 -4.19 8.30
CA ARG A 403 1.26 -5.37 7.46
C ARG A 403 1.50 -6.68 8.22
N ARG A 404 2.51 -6.75 9.10
CA ARG A 404 2.76 -7.93 9.94
C ARG A 404 1.61 -8.18 10.92
N LEU A 405 1.07 -7.13 11.54
CA LEU A 405 -0.10 -7.23 12.42
C LEU A 405 -1.32 -7.73 11.65
N LEU A 406 -1.55 -7.23 10.43
CA LEU A 406 -2.64 -7.68 9.57
C LEU A 406 -2.52 -9.17 9.19
N ILE A 407 -1.30 -9.63 8.88
CA ILE A 407 -1.04 -11.05 8.59
C ILE A 407 -1.26 -11.91 9.83
N ALA A 408 -0.81 -11.47 11.01
CA ALA A 408 -1.06 -12.19 12.25
C ALA A 408 -2.56 -12.24 12.60
N ASP A 409 -3.32 -11.17 12.34
CA ASP A 409 -4.79 -11.17 12.51
C ASP A 409 -5.47 -12.16 11.55
N TYR A 410 -5.05 -12.18 10.27
CA TYR A 410 -5.50 -13.18 9.31
C TYR A 410 -5.22 -14.60 9.80
N GLU A 411 -3.96 -14.89 10.18
CA GLU A 411 -3.55 -16.21 10.61
C GLU A 411 -4.39 -16.66 11.81
N ARG A 412 -4.57 -15.80 12.81
CA ARG A 412 -5.41 -16.10 13.98
C ARG A 412 -6.84 -16.46 13.59
N ARG A 413 -7.54 -15.59 12.86
CA ARG A 413 -8.94 -15.82 12.47
C ARG A 413 -9.11 -17.01 11.54
N TRP A 414 -8.15 -17.21 10.63
CA TRP A 414 -8.14 -18.36 9.74
C TRP A 414 -8.07 -19.67 10.53
N HIS A 415 -7.22 -19.75 11.56
CA HIS A 415 -7.17 -20.91 12.45
C HIS A 415 -8.47 -21.07 13.23
N GLU A 416 -9.07 -19.99 13.76
CA GLU A 416 -10.35 -20.06 14.48
C GLU A 416 -11.48 -20.62 13.61
N ILE A 417 -11.57 -20.22 12.34
CA ILE A 417 -12.59 -20.71 11.39
C ILE A 417 -12.38 -22.19 11.03
N HIS A 418 -11.12 -22.66 10.95
CA HIS A 418 -10.78 -23.99 10.44
C HIS A 418 -10.34 -24.98 11.53
N ALA A 419 -10.32 -24.58 12.80
CA ALA A 419 -9.94 -25.47 13.91
C ALA A 419 -11.01 -26.53 14.22
N ASP A 420 -12.25 -26.32 13.77
CA ASP A 420 -13.39 -27.21 13.98
C ASP A 420 -13.59 -28.23 12.82
N TYR A 421 -12.64 -28.32 11.89
CA TYR A 421 -12.55 -29.34 10.83
C TYR A 421 -11.28 -30.19 11.01
#